data_AF-A0A7Y8MAC6-F1
#
_entry.id   AF-A0A7Y8MAC6-F1
#
_cell.length_a   1.000
_cell.length_b   1.000
_cell.length_c   1.000
_cell.angle_alpha   90.00
_cell.angle_beta   90.00
_cell.angle_gamma   90.00
#
_symmetry.space_group_name_H-M   'P 1'
#
loop_
_entity.id
_entity.type
_entity.pdbx_description
1 polymer ?
#
loop_
_entity_poly.entity_id
_entity_poly.type
_entity_poly.pdbx_seq_one_letter_code
_entity_poly.pdbx_strand_id
1 'polypeptide(L)'
;MARPADETRCYFALRSPYSRLGLHRLARAGVGVRLIPFTGPPEGIEFNDPTRNRAKSAYYVEDLIRLCTRLGLPLALPDPFDVDFDLANRAILAAQAGGAGLALALALSDARWGEGRNLADPKVIAATAAAAGLALPAPEALRADAALTAELAEGRRIIEADQVFGVPFIVWNGHKYWGQDRIDLFLEDRAARG
;
A
#
# COMPACT_ATOMS: atom_id res chain seq x y z
N MET A 1 9.05 -8.14 -22.33
CA MET A 1 10.05 -8.88 -21.53
C MET A 1 9.32 -9.88 -20.66
N ALA A 2 9.75 -11.14 -20.63
CA ALA A 2 9.22 -12.14 -19.71
C ALA A 2 9.49 -11.67 -18.27
N ARG A 3 8.47 -11.68 -17.42
CA ARG A 3 8.53 -11.20 -16.03
C ARG A 3 9.41 -12.17 -15.22
N PRO A 4 10.34 -11.70 -14.37
CA PRO A 4 11.17 -12.59 -13.58
C PRO A 4 10.29 -13.49 -12.71
N ALA A 5 10.55 -14.80 -12.76
CA ALA A 5 9.70 -15.87 -12.24
C ALA A 5 9.65 -15.99 -10.70
N ASP A 6 9.97 -14.94 -9.96
CA ASP A 6 9.97 -14.95 -8.49
C ASP A 6 9.68 -13.57 -7.86
N GLU A 7 9.25 -12.58 -8.65
CA GLU A 7 8.90 -11.27 -8.09
C GLU A 7 7.52 -11.33 -7.39
N THR A 8 7.51 -11.17 -6.06
CA THR A 8 6.29 -10.90 -5.30
C THR A 8 5.90 -9.43 -5.44
N ARG A 9 4.73 -9.16 -6.03
CA ARG A 9 4.14 -7.82 -6.10
C ARG A 9 3.10 -7.65 -5.01
N CYS A 10 3.09 -6.49 -4.37
CA CYS A 10 2.06 -6.07 -3.44
C CYS A 10 1.42 -4.75 -3.92
N TYR A 11 0.13 -4.82 -4.23
CA TYR A 11 -0.69 -3.66 -4.57
C TYR A 11 -1.31 -3.13 -3.28
N PHE A 12 -1.15 -1.84 -3.04
CA PHE A 12 -1.56 -1.21 -1.78
C PHE A 12 -2.08 0.21 -2.05
N ALA A 13 -2.87 0.74 -1.11
CA ALA A 13 -3.22 2.15 -1.11
C ALA A 13 -3.13 2.73 0.30
N LEU A 14 -2.57 3.93 0.44
CA LEU A 14 -2.52 4.66 1.72
C LEU A 14 -3.93 5.03 2.23
N ARG A 15 -4.92 5.11 1.32
CA ARG A 15 -6.36 5.22 1.65
C ARG A 15 -6.92 3.94 2.32
N SER A 16 -6.25 2.80 2.23
CA SER A 16 -6.78 1.53 2.72
C SER A 16 -6.17 1.16 4.07
N PRO A 17 -6.95 1.10 5.16
CA PRO A 17 -6.44 0.64 6.45
C PRO A 17 -6.04 -0.84 6.39
N TYR A 18 -6.75 -1.65 5.60
CA TYR A 18 -6.36 -3.04 5.37
C TYR A 18 -5.02 -3.16 4.63
N SER A 19 -4.66 -2.19 3.78
CA SER A 19 -3.32 -2.16 3.17
C SER A 19 -2.24 -1.95 4.22
N ARG A 20 -2.45 -1.06 5.20
CA ARG A 20 -1.54 -0.92 6.35
C ARG A 20 -1.33 -2.23 7.08
N LEU A 21 -2.42 -2.93 7.42
CA LEU A 21 -2.33 -4.22 8.11
C LEU A 21 -1.55 -5.24 7.25
N GLY A 22 -1.81 -5.27 5.95
CA GLY A 22 -1.10 -6.14 5.02
C GLY A 22 0.39 -5.85 4.93
N LEU A 23 0.78 -4.58 4.83
CA LEU A 23 2.19 -4.15 4.82
C LEU A 23 2.92 -4.58 6.10
N HIS A 24 2.30 -4.36 7.27
CA HIS A 24 2.86 -4.78 8.57
C HIS A 24 3.06 -6.29 8.64
N ARG A 25 2.10 -7.07 8.14
CA ARG A 25 2.21 -8.53 8.11
C ARG A 25 3.32 -9.01 7.17
N LEU A 26 3.45 -8.43 5.98
CA LEU A 26 4.53 -8.74 5.03
C LEU A 26 5.91 -8.40 5.62
N ALA A 27 6.03 -7.25 6.28
CA ALA A 27 7.26 -6.82 6.93
C ALA A 27 7.67 -7.76 8.07
N ARG A 28 6.73 -8.15 8.94
CA ARG A 28 6.99 -9.13 10.03
C ARG A 28 7.39 -10.50 9.51
N ALA A 29 6.87 -10.90 8.35
CA ALA A 29 7.24 -12.15 7.70
C ALA A 29 8.59 -12.08 6.95
N GLY A 30 9.21 -10.90 6.85
CA GLY A 30 10.48 -10.72 6.13
C GLY A 30 10.37 -10.93 4.61
N VAL A 31 9.17 -10.77 4.03
CA VAL A 31 8.96 -10.99 2.60
C VAL A 31 9.33 -9.73 1.82
N GLY A 32 10.33 -9.83 0.94
CA GLY A 32 10.64 -8.80 -0.04
C GLY A 32 9.52 -8.68 -1.08
N VAL A 33 8.98 -7.47 -1.26
CA VAL A 33 7.90 -7.20 -2.22
C VAL A 33 8.21 -5.97 -3.06
N ARG A 34 7.84 -6.02 -4.34
CA ARG A 34 7.68 -4.82 -5.15
C ARG A 34 6.32 -4.20 -4.85
N LEU A 35 6.32 -3.00 -4.32
CA LEU A 35 5.11 -2.23 -4.06
C LEU A 35 4.61 -1.57 -5.34
N ILE A 36 3.31 -1.64 -5.55
CA ILE A 36 2.60 -0.98 -6.65
C ILE A 36 1.46 -0.15 -6.02
N PRO A 37 1.53 1.19 -6.07
CA PRO A 37 0.42 2.03 -5.66
C PRO A 37 -0.84 1.73 -6.48
N PHE A 38 -1.93 1.40 -5.81
CA PHE A 38 -3.20 1.12 -6.45
C PHE A 38 -3.91 2.41 -6.82
N THR A 39 -4.07 2.65 -8.13
CA THR A 39 -4.70 3.86 -8.69
C THR A 39 -6.15 3.63 -9.13
N GLY A 40 -6.79 2.58 -8.64
CA GLY A 40 -8.16 2.19 -9.03
C GLY A 40 -8.22 0.87 -9.81
N PRO A 41 -9.42 0.26 -9.92
CA PRO A 41 -9.60 -1.03 -10.56
C PRO A 41 -9.39 -0.95 -12.09
N PRO A 42 -9.34 -2.11 -12.78
CA PRO A 42 -9.26 -2.18 -14.23
C PRO A 42 -10.39 -1.40 -14.92
N GLU A 43 -10.16 -0.97 -16.15
CA GLU A 43 -11.18 -0.28 -16.93
C GLU A 43 -12.46 -1.13 -17.05
N GLY A 44 -13.63 -0.51 -16.86
CA GLY A 44 -14.92 -1.19 -16.88
C GLY A 44 -15.27 -1.98 -15.61
N ILE A 45 -14.37 -2.08 -14.63
CA ILE A 45 -14.64 -2.72 -13.33
C ILE A 45 -15.03 -1.65 -12.30
N GLU A 46 -16.19 -1.82 -11.67
CA GLU A 46 -16.65 -0.90 -10.63
C GLU A 46 -15.79 -0.99 -9.36
N PHE A 47 -15.37 0.17 -8.84
CA PHE A 47 -14.76 0.25 -7.51
C PHE A 47 -15.83 0.20 -6.42
N ASN A 48 -15.93 -0.94 -5.73
CA ASN A 48 -16.87 -1.13 -4.63
C ASN A 48 -16.37 -0.44 -3.35
N ASP A 49 -16.49 0.89 -3.31
CA ASP A 49 -16.09 1.68 -2.15
C ASP A 49 -16.97 1.33 -0.93
N PRO A 50 -16.40 0.74 0.13
CA PRO A 50 -17.15 0.32 1.30
C PRO A 50 -17.84 1.47 2.05
N THR A 51 -17.33 2.70 1.91
CA THR A 51 -17.90 3.90 2.54
C THR A 51 -19.31 4.21 2.01
N ARG A 52 -19.67 3.69 0.83
CA ARG A 52 -21.01 3.86 0.23
C ARG A 52 -22.09 2.98 0.87
N ASN A 53 -21.71 2.01 1.70
CA ASN A 53 -22.64 1.14 2.40
C ASN A 53 -22.45 1.29 3.92
N ARG A 54 -23.45 1.88 4.58
CA ARG A 54 -23.40 2.17 6.03
C ARG A 54 -23.20 0.91 6.89
N ALA A 55 -23.81 -0.21 6.52
CA ALA A 55 -23.65 -1.47 7.26
C ALA A 55 -22.23 -2.03 7.12
N LYS A 56 -21.66 -1.99 5.91
CA LYS A 56 -20.26 -2.37 5.68
C LYS A 56 -19.28 -1.45 6.40
N SER A 57 -19.54 -0.14 6.37
CA SER A 57 -18.71 0.86 7.04
C SER A 57 -18.65 0.63 8.55
N ALA A 58 -19.80 0.37 9.19
CA ALA A 58 -19.87 0.06 10.61
C ALA A 58 -19.08 -1.22 10.96
N TYR A 59 -19.24 -2.28 10.15
CA TYR A 59 -18.47 -3.51 10.31
C TYR A 59 -16.96 -3.27 10.17
N TYR A 60 -16.53 -2.47 9.19
CA TYR A 60 -15.11 -2.16 9.01
C TYR A 60 -14.49 -1.43 10.18
N VAL A 61 -15.19 -0.48 10.80
CA VAL A 61 -14.67 0.17 12.00
C VAL A 61 -14.41 -0.86 13.11
N GLU A 62 -15.38 -1.74 13.37
CA GLU A 62 -15.25 -2.79 14.38
C GLU A 62 -14.12 -3.79 14.05
N ASP A 63 -14.05 -4.24 12.80
CA ASP A 63 -13.03 -5.19 12.34
C ASP A 63 -11.62 -4.58 12.41
N LEU A 64 -11.46 -3.32 12.01
CA LEU A 64 -10.19 -2.62 12.10
C LEU A 64 -9.71 -2.50 13.56
N ILE A 65 -10.61 -2.24 14.51
CA ILE A 65 -10.26 -2.21 15.94
C ILE A 65 -9.73 -3.59 16.37
N ARG A 66 -10.43 -4.67 16.03
CA ARG A 66 -10.02 -6.04 16.38
C ARG A 66 -8.66 -6.39 15.78
N LEU A 67 -8.46 -6.10 14.50
CA LEU A 67 -7.22 -6.44 13.79
C LEU A 67 -6.03 -5.59 14.25
N CYS A 68 -6.22 -4.29 14.47
CA CYS A 68 -5.18 -3.42 15.02
C CYS A 68 -4.78 -3.88 16.42
N THR A 69 -5.76 -4.21 17.28
CA THR A 69 -5.51 -4.76 18.62
C THR A 69 -4.70 -6.06 18.54
N ARG A 70 -5.12 -7.01 17.69
CA ARG A 70 -4.42 -8.28 17.48
C ARG A 70 -2.99 -8.09 16.99
N LEU A 71 -2.73 -7.08 16.15
CA LEU A 71 -1.41 -6.80 15.62
C LEU A 71 -0.58 -5.85 16.51
N GLY A 72 -1.13 -5.32 17.60
CA GLY A 72 -0.45 -4.34 18.46
C GLY A 72 -0.20 -3.00 17.76
N LEU A 73 -1.10 -2.59 16.86
CA LEU A 73 -0.99 -1.36 16.08
C LEU A 73 -1.96 -0.31 16.62
N PRO A 74 -1.54 0.97 16.78
CA PRO A 74 -2.47 2.05 17.13
C PRO A 74 -3.45 2.30 15.98
N LEU A 75 -4.65 2.80 16.29
CA LEU A 75 -5.66 3.19 15.32
C LEU A 75 -6.15 4.60 15.62
N ALA A 76 -5.99 5.51 14.66
CA ALA A 76 -6.57 6.84 14.65
C ALA A 76 -7.16 7.09 13.26
N LEU A 77 -8.47 7.36 13.22
CA LEU A 77 -9.14 7.64 11.96
C LEU A 77 -8.63 8.98 11.39
N PRO A 78 -8.23 9.03 10.12
CA PRO A 78 -7.76 10.25 9.52
C PRO A 78 -8.88 11.24 9.23
N ASP A 79 -8.57 12.53 9.37
CA ASP A 79 -9.43 13.65 8.98
C ASP A 79 -8.59 14.72 8.25
N PRO A 80 -8.92 15.10 7.00
CA PRO A 80 -9.96 14.54 6.13
C PRO A 80 -9.67 13.08 5.73
N PHE A 81 -10.73 12.29 5.53
CA PHE A 81 -10.66 10.86 5.17
C PHE A 81 -10.08 10.61 3.77
N ASP A 82 -10.47 11.44 2.80
CA ASP A 82 -9.99 11.36 1.42
C ASP A 82 -9.12 12.57 1.09
N VAL A 83 -7.92 12.29 0.59
CA VAL A 83 -6.90 13.28 0.24
C VAL A 83 -6.17 12.82 -1.02
N ASP A 84 -5.41 13.71 -1.65
CA ASP A 84 -4.50 13.35 -2.73
C ASP A 84 -3.27 12.61 -2.16
N PHE A 85 -3.02 11.40 -2.67
CA PHE A 85 -1.89 10.55 -2.28
C PHE A 85 -0.77 10.50 -3.33
N ASP A 86 -0.85 11.26 -4.45
CA ASP A 86 0.14 11.19 -5.55
C ASP A 86 1.56 11.44 -5.04
N LEU A 87 1.79 12.53 -4.28
CA LEU A 87 3.10 12.85 -3.75
C LEU A 87 3.62 11.75 -2.81
N ALA A 88 2.76 11.21 -1.94
CA ALA A 88 3.13 10.13 -1.02
C ALA A 88 3.48 8.84 -1.76
N ASN A 89 2.72 8.49 -2.80
CA ASN A 89 3.01 7.35 -3.66
C ASN A 89 4.34 7.51 -4.42
N ARG A 90 4.60 8.70 -4.97
CA ARG A 90 5.89 9.03 -5.61
C ARG A 90 7.05 8.92 -4.63
N ALA A 91 6.88 9.39 -3.39
CA ALA A 91 7.89 9.23 -2.34
C ALA A 91 8.18 7.75 -2.05
N ILE A 92 7.15 6.90 -1.97
CA ILE A 92 7.30 5.44 -1.79
C ILE A 92 8.04 4.82 -2.97
N LEU A 93 7.71 5.19 -4.21
CA LEU A 93 8.39 4.69 -5.40
C LEU A 93 9.87 5.13 -5.45
N ALA A 94 10.17 6.38 -5.09
CA ALA A 94 11.54 6.86 -4.98
C ALA A 94 12.34 6.09 -3.91
N ALA A 95 11.76 5.88 -2.73
CA ALA A 95 12.36 5.07 -1.67
C ALA A 95 12.52 3.61 -2.10
N GLN A 96 11.57 3.06 -2.86
CA GLN A 96 11.63 1.70 -3.39
C GLN A 96 12.82 1.50 -4.33
N ALA A 97 13.13 2.47 -5.19
CA ALA A 97 14.32 2.43 -6.05
C ALA A 97 15.63 2.34 -5.23
N GLY A 98 15.63 2.88 -4.01
CA GLY A 98 16.74 2.77 -3.05
C GLY A 98 16.63 1.62 -2.05
N GLY A 99 15.68 0.69 -2.21
CA GLY A 99 15.47 -0.45 -1.31
C GLY A 99 14.72 -0.15 -0.01
N ALA A 100 14.22 1.07 0.18
CA ALA A 100 13.51 1.53 1.38
C ALA A 100 11.99 1.70 1.19
N GLY A 101 11.43 1.18 0.08
CA GLY A 101 10.02 1.35 -0.28
C GLY A 101 9.04 0.84 0.78
N LEU A 102 9.26 -0.40 1.26
CA LEU A 102 8.42 -0.99 2.31
C LEU A 102 8.53 -0.22 3.64
N ALA A 103 9.73 0.21 4.02
CA ALA A 103 9.94 0.99 5.23
C ALA A 103 9.15 2.32 5.19
N LEU A 104 9.20 3.03 4.05
CA LEU A 104 8.45 4.27 3.90
C LEU A 104 6.94 4.04 3.81
N ALA A 105 6.50 3.00 3.11
CA ALA A 105 5.08 2.66 3.00
C ALA A 105 4.48 2.33 4.37
N LEU A 106 5.20 1.58 5.23
CA LEU A 106 4.82 1.34 6.62
C LEU A 106 4.67 2.66 7.37
N ALA A 107 5.72 3.49 7.39
CA ALA A 107 5.74 4.76 8.12
C ALA A 107 4.61 5.70 7.69
N LEU A 108 4.37 5.87 6.39
CA LEU A 108 3.28 6.70 5.89
C LEU A 108 1.92 6.09 6.21
N SER A 109 1.76 4.77 6.12
CA SER A 109 0.52 4.12 6.49
C SER A 109 0.21 4.23 7.99
N ASP A 110 1.24 4.20 8.85
CA ASP A 110 1.13 4.42 10.29
C ASP A 110 0.82 5.88 10.62
N ALA A 111 1.48 6.84 9.97
CA ALA A 111 1.11 8.25 10.08
C ALA A 111 -0.35 8.47 9.69
N ARG A 112 -0.85 7.79 8.65
CA ARG A 112 -2.23 7.93 8.19
C ARG A 112 -3.26 7.31 9.13
N TRP A 113 -3.05 6.06 9.53
CA TRP A 113 -4.07 5.24 10.21
C TRP A 113 -3.77 4.95 11.68
N GLY A 114 -2.55 5.19 12.14
CA GLY A 114 -2.16 5.12 13.54
C GLY A 114 -2.16 6.49 14.22
N GLU A 115 -1.86 7.55 13.46
CA GLU A 115 -1.77 8.94 13.97
C GLU A 115 -2.82 9.89 13.35
N GLY A 116 -3.60 9.44 12.36
CA GLY A 116 -4.66 10.25 11.74
C GLY A 116 -4.16 11.41 10.87
N ARG A 117 -2.90 11.39 10.42
CA ARG A 117 -2.27 12.53 9.73
C ARG A 117 -2.73 12.69 8.29
N ASN A 118 -2.66 13.92 7.80
CA ASN A 118 -2.98 14.28 6.42
C ASN A 118 -1.76 14.08 5.49
N LEU A 119 -1.81 13.08 4.62
CA LEU A 119 -0.74 12.77 3.67
C LEU A 119 -0.78 13.59 2.38
N ALA A 120 -1.70 14.55 2.22
CA ALA A 120 -1.58 15.55 1.16
C ALA A 120 -0.61 16.68 1.52
N ASP A 121 -0.24 16.83 2.80
CA ASP A 121 0.74 17.83 3.24
C ASP A 121 2.18 17.31 3.01
N PRO A 122 2.97 17.96 2.13
CA PRO A 122 4.37 17.57 1.90
C PRO A 122 5.23 17.59 3.17
N LYS A 123 4.92 18.47 4.13
CA LYS A 123 5.64 18.54 5.41
C LYS A 123 5.38 17.31 6.28
N VAL A 124 4.16 16.78 6.25
CA VAL A 124 3.81 15.54 6.94
C VAL A 124 4.58 14.37 6.34
N ILE A 125 4.63 14.26 5.00
CA ILE A 125 5.38 13.21 4.30
C ILE A 125 6.87 13.28 4.66
N ALA A 126 7.48 14.47 4.54
CA ALA A 126 8.90 14.68 4.83
C ALA A 126 9.24 14.37 6.30
N ALA A 127 8.43 14.86 7.25
CA ALA A 127 8.64 14.58 8.67
C ALA A 127 8.49 13.10 9.01
N THR A 128 7.52 12.40 8.39
CA THR A 128 7.31 10.96 8.58
C THR A 128 8.49 10.15 8.03
N ALA A 129 9.01 10.51 6.85
CA ALA A 129 10.19 9.87 6.29
C ALA A 129 11.43 10.10 7.17
N ALA A 130 11.66 11.34 7.63
CA ALA A 130 12.78 11.68 8.49
C ALA A 130 12.72 10.93 9.84
N ALA A 131 11.53 10.79 10.44
CA ALA A 131 11.34 10.00 11.66
C ALA A 131 11.64 8.50 11.45
N ALA A 132 11.46 7.99 10.23
CA ALA A 132 11.86 6.64 9.82
C ALA A 132 13.34 6.53 9.41
N GLY A 133 14.14 7.59 9.54
CA GLY A 133 15.55 7.60 9.14
C GLY A 133 15.76 7.66 7.62
N LEU A 134 14.74 8.06 6.86
CA LEU A 134 14.78 8.12 5.40
C LEU A 134 14.89 9.56 4.91
N ALA A 135 15.76 9.79 3.93
CA ALA A 135 15.85 11.06 3.21
C ALA A 135 15.01 10.97 1.93
N LEU A 136 14.17 11.98 1.71
CA LEU A 136 13.40 12.12 0.48
C LEU A 136 13.92 13.29 -0.35
N PRO A 137 13.86 13.20 -1.69
CA PRO A 137 13.97 14.37 -2.54
C PRO A 137 12.89 15.41 -2.19
N ALA A 138 13.14 16.66 -2.57
CA ALA A 138 12.15 17.72 -2.41
C ALA A 138 10.83 17.36 -3.12
N PRO A 139 9.66 17.77 -2.59
CA PRO A 139 8.36 17.46 -3.18
C PRO A 139 8.23 17.85 -4.67
N GLU A 140 8.85 18.96 -5.07
CA GLU A 140 8.86 19.45 -6.44
C GLU A 140 9.67 18.54 -7.36
N ALA A 141 10.81 18.02 -6.86
CA ALA A 141 11.63 17.05 -7.59
C ALA A 141 10.88 15.74 -7.79
N LEU A 142 10.21 15.22 -6.74
CA LEU A 142 9.39 14.00 -6.83
C LEU A 142 8.26 14.13 -7.89
N ARG A 143 7.62 15.29 -7.98
CA ARG A 143 6.57 15.54 -8.97
C ARG A 143 7.11 15.69 -10.39
N ALA A 144 8.26 16.35 -10.55
CA ALA A 144 8.90 16.57 -11.84
C ALA A 144 9.63 15.33 -12.39
N ASP A 145 9.87 14.31 -11.57
CA ASP A 145 10.59 13.11 -11.96
C ASP A 145 9.82 12.28 -13.00
N ALA A 146 10.38 12.23 -14.21
CA ALA A 146 9.83 11.47 -15.33
C ALA A 146 9.89 9.95 -15.11
N ALA A 147 10.90 9.45 -14.39
CA ALA A 147 11.01 8.02 -14.07
C ALA A 147 9.92 7.60 -13.09
N LEU A 148 9.62 8.41 -12.07
CA LEU A 148 8.50 8.15 -11.16
C LEU A 148 7.14 8.20 -11.88
N THR A 149 7.00 9.11 -12.84
CA THR A 149 5.80 9.20 -13.67
C THR A 149 5.64 7.95 -14.54
N ALA A 150 6.73 7.46 -15.15
CA ALA A 150 6.73 6.23 -15.91
C ALA A 150 6.43 5.00 -15.04
N GLU A 151 6.94 4.95 -13.80
CA GLU A 151 6.69 3.85 -12.86
C GLU A 151 5.22 3.79 -12.41
N LEU A 152 4.58 4.94 -12.18
CA LEU A 152 3.13 4.99 -11.92
C LEU A 152 2.31 4.50 -13.12
N ALA A 153 2.70 4.88 -14.35
CA ALA A 153 2.04 4.43 -15.57
C ALA A 153 2.24 2.92 -15.81
N GLU A 154 3.44 2.38 -15.55
CA GLU A 154 3.70 0.93 -15.55
C GLU A 154 2.85 0.24 -14.49
N GLY A 155 2.80 0.78 -13.27
CA GLY A 155 1.96 0.27 -12.19
C GLY A 155 0.49 0.15 -12.59
N ARG A 156 -0.06 1.17 -13.27
CA ARG A 156 -1.41 1.10 -13.84
C ARG A 156 -1.56 -0.02 -14.86
N ARG A 157 -0.64 -0.15 -15.82
CA ARG A 157 -0.67 -1.25 -16.81
C ARG A 157 -0.57 -2.62 -16.15
N ILE A 158 0.19 -2.76 -15.08
CA ILE A 158 0.30 -4.00 -14.32
C ILE A 158 -1.00 -4.29 -13.56
N ILE A 159 -1.67 -3.28 -12.98
CA ILE A 159 -2.99 -3.44 -12.32
C ILE A 159 -4.02 -4.00 -13.31
N GLU A 160 -4.04 -3.50 -14.54
CA GLU A 160 -4.89 -4.03 -15.62
C GLU A 160 -4.54 -5.49 -15.91
N ALA A 161 -3.26 -5.79 -16.17
CA ALA A 161 -2.83 -7.14 -16.54
C ALA A 161 -3.08 -8.17 -15.43
N ASP A 162 -2.83 -7.81 -14.18
CA ASP A 162 -3.02 -8.70 -13.02
C ASP A 162 -4.47 -8.66 -12.51
N GLN A 163 -5.36 -7.87 -13.12
CA GLN A 163 -6.80 -7.75 -12.80
C GLN A 163 -7.05 -7.41 -11.32
N VAL A 164 -6.30 -6.44 -10.79
CA VAL A 164 -6.35 -6.05 -9.38
C VAL A 164 -7.50 -5.08 -9.15
N PHE A 165 -8.55 -5.53 -8.46
CA PHE A 165 -9.78 -4.75 -8.23
C PHE A 165 -9.88 -4.10 -6.84
N GLY A 166 -8.93 -4.37 -5.95
CA GLY A 166 -8.92 -3.87 -4.59
C GLY A 166 -7.60 -4.16 -3.88
N VAL A 167 -7.45 -3.69 -2.64
CA VAL A 167 -6.18 -3.74 -1.89
C VAL A 167 -6.35 -4.07 -0.40
N PRO A 168 -5.34 -4.66 0.27
CA PRO A 168 -4.07 -5.11 -0.32
C PRO A 168 -4.27 -6.32 -1.21
N PHE A 169 -3.43 -6.44 -2.24
CA PHE A 169 -3.45 -7.55 -3.18
C PHE A 169 -2.02 -8.03 -3.38
N ILE A 170 -1.78 -9.33 -3.33
CA ILE A 170 -0.47 -9.92 -3.56
C ILE A 170 -0.54 -10.77 -4.82
N VAL A 171 0.46 -10.63 -5.68
CA VAL A 171 0.68 -11.53 -6.81
C VAL A 171 2.07 -12.12 -6.71
N TRP A 172 2.16 -13.45 -6.66
CA TRP A 172 3.41 -14.18 -6.61
C TRP A 172 3.31 -15.41 -7.51
N ASN A 173 4.23 -15.56 -8.45
CA ASN A 173 4.26 -16.66 -9.43
C ASN A 173 2.92 -16.88 -10.16
N GLY A 174 2.21 -15.79 -10.47
CA GLY A 174 0.89 -15.82 -11.12
C GLY A 174 -0.29 -16.13 -10.17
N HIS A 175 -0.01 -16.58 -8.94
CA HIS A 175 -1.02 -16.77 -7.90
C HIS A 175 -1.41 -15.43 -7.28
N LYS A 176 -2.70 -15.30 -6.95
CA LYS A 176 -3.33 -14.04 -6.52
C LYS A 176 -3.95 -14.19 -5.15
N TYR A 177 -3.68 -13.24 -4.26
CA TYR A 177 -4.17 -13.22 -2.88
C TYR A 177 -4.71 -11.82 -2.56
N TRP A 178 -6.02 -11.71 -2.35
CA TRP A 178 -6.66 -10.43 -2.07
C TRP A 178 -7.11 -10.35 -0.61
N GLY A 179 -6.69 -9.29 0.08
CA GLY A 179 -6.98 -9.06 1.48
C GLY A 179 -5.80 -9.42 2.39
N GLN A 180 -5.67 -8.67 3.50
CA GLN A 180 -4.63 -8.92 4.50
C GLN A 180 -4.79 -10.29 5.19
N ASP A 181 -6.01 -10.82 5.20
CA ASP A 181 -6.39 -12.13 5.72
C ASP A 181 -5.94 -13.30 4.83
N ARG A 182 -5.52 -13.03 3.59
CA ARG A 182 -4.92 -14.04 2.69
C ARG A 182 -3.41 -14.11 2.77
N ILE A 183 -2.78 -13.29 3.61
CA ILE A 183 -1.32 -13.31 3.79
C ILE A 183 -0.86 -14.64 4.40
N ASP A 184 -1.59 -15.23 5.33
CA ASP A 184 -1.21 -16.54 5.89
C ASP A 184 -1.19 -17.61 4.80
N LEU A 185 -2.25 -17.68 3.99
CA LEU A 185 -2.33 -18.60 2.86
C LEU A 185 -1.21 -18.36 1.83
N PHE A 186 -0.89 -17.09 1.54
CA PHE A 186 0.23 -16.74 0.68
C PHE A 186 1.57 -17.24 1.24
N LEU A 187 1.81 -17.07 2.54
CA LEU A 187 3.04 -17.51 3.19
C LEU A 187 3.14 -19.05 3.22
N GLU A 188 2.03 -19.74 3.47
CA GLU A 188 1.93 -21.21 3.42
C GLU A 188 2.25 -21.73 2.01
N ASP A 189 1.63 -21.15 0.97
CA ASP A 189 1.91 -21.49 -0.43
C ASP A 189 3.38 -21.22 -0.80
N ARG A 190 3.95 -20.11 -0.31
CA ARG A 190 5.35 -19.76 -0.55
C ARG A 190 6.30 -20.77 0.09
N ALA A 191 6.03 -21.19 1.31
CA ALA A 191 6.84 -22.18 2.02
C ALA A 191 6.72 -23.59 1.39
N ALA A 192 5.58 -23.93 0.80
CA ALA A 192 5.36 -25.25 0.18
C ALA A 192 5.96 -25.38 -1.23
N ARG A 193 6.25 -24.26 -1.91
CA ARG A 193 6.63 -24.22 -3.34
C ARG A 193 8.00 -23.58 -3.60
N GLY A 194 8.58 -22.90 -2.61
CA GLY A 194 9.96 -22.41 -2.63
C GLY A 194 10.93 -23.44 -2.09
#